data_AF-A0A964EV87-F1
#
_entry.id   AF-A0A964EV87-F1
#
_cell.length_a   1.000
_cell.length_b   1.000
_cell.length_c   1.000
_cell.angle_alpha   90.00
_cell.angle_beta   90.00
_cell.angle_gamma   90.00
#
_symmetry.space_group_name_H-M   'P 1'
#
loop_
_entity.id
_entity.type
_entity.pdbx_description
1 polymer ?
#
loop_
_entity_poly.entity_id
_entity_poly.type
_entity_poly.pdbx_seq_one_letter_code
_entity_poly.pdbx_strand_id
1 'polypeptide(L)'
;MMSALIPCSSCGSHVTPSACVCPHCDATLRVCHGNPLARTTAAVLMGLGTMSAGCWWIKPQPDYGVPETGWMDDTGEVDFDGDGWTVSDGDCDDTNADIHPDATETPGDTIDSNCDGADDT
;
A
#
# COMPACT_ATOMS: atom_id res chain seq x y z
N MET A 1 -14.60 29.53 -6.36
CA MET A 1 -13.76 29.83 -5.18
C MET A 1 -12.60 28.84 -5.23
N MET A 2 -11.39 29.27 -5.60
CA MET A 2 -10.25 28.35 -5.64
C MET A 2 -9.80 28.09 -4.19
N SER A 3 -10.06 26.88 -3.68
CA SER A 3 -9.52 26.47 -2.38
C SER A 3 -8.01 26.38 -2.47
N ALA A 4 -7.30 27.27 -1.77
CA ALA A 4 -5.85 27.19 -1.67
C ALA A 4 -5.45 25.96 -0.84
N LEU A 5 -4.54 25.15 -1.36
CA LEU A 5 -3.99 24.00 -0.66
C LEU A 5 -2.99 24.47 0.42
N ILE A 6 -2.86 23.70 1.50
CA ILE A 6 -1.91 23.95 2.60
C ILE A 6 -0.80 22.88 2.58
N PRO A 7 0.47 23.23 2.87
CA PRO A 7 1.53 22.24 2.97
C PRO A 7 1.43 21.46 4.29
N CYS A 8 1.71 20.16 4.24
CA CYS A 8 1.86 19.32 5.42
C CYS A 8 3.20 19.60 6.11
N SER A 9 3.18 19.85 7.42
CA SER A 9 4.41 20.12 8.19
C SER A 9 5.34 18.90 8.34
N SER A 10 4.84 17.69 8.08
CA SER A 10 5.62 16.45 8.24
C SER A 10 6.29 15.99 6.94
N CYS A 11 5.61 16.10 5.79
CA CYS A 11 6.16 15.63 4.51
C CYS A 11 6.23 16.71 3.41
N GLY A 12 5.72 17.92 3.65
CA GLY A 12 5.72 19.01 2.67
C GLY A 12 4.66 18.90 1.56
N SER A 13 3.95 17.77 1.45
CA SER A 13 2.89 17.61 0.44
C SER A 13 1.73 18.58 0.65
N HIS A 14 1.18 19.10 -0.45
CA HIS A 14 0.04 20.01 -0.42
C HIS A 14 -1.27 19.23 -0.26
N VAL A 15 -2.07 19.61 0.72
CA VAL A 15 -3.32 18.96 1.10
C VAL A 15 -4.45 19.96 1.19
N THR A 16 -5.69 19.48 1.16
CA THR A 16 -6.86 20.37 1.29
C THR A 16 -6.95 20.92 2.72
N PRO A 17 -7.40 22.18 2.91
CA PRO A 17 -7.54 22.77 4.25
C PRO A 17 -8.54 22.04 5.16
N SER A 18 -9.42 21.22 4.58
CA SER A 18 -10.38 20.39 5.30
C SER A 18 -9.80 19.05 5.78
N ALA A 19 -8.61 18.65 5.31
CA ALA A 19 -7.98 17.38 5.69
C ALA A 19 -7.58 17.36 7.18
N CYS A 20 -7.90 16.27 7.86
CA CYS A 20 -7.55 16.03 9.26
C CYS A 20 -6.18 15.37 9.41
N VAL A 21 -5.87 14.50 8.46
CA VAL A 21 -4.69 13.65 8.42
C VAL A 21 -4.11 13.75 7.01
N CYS A 22 -2.78 13.75 6.91
CA CYS A 22 -2.10 13.79 5.63
C CYS A 22 -2.22 12.43 4.93
N PRO A 23 -2.76 12.35 3.71
CA PRO A 23 -2.88 11.09 2.99
C PRO A 23 -1.52 10.52 2.52
N HIS A 24 -0.44 11.31 2.61
CA HIS A 24 0.88 10.91 2.14
C HIS A 24 1.83 10.43 3.24
N CYS A 25 1.55 10.77 4.50
CA CYS A 25 2.45 10.42 5.62
C CYS A 25 1.72 10.14 6.94
N ASP A 26 0.38 10.10 6.92
CA ASP A 26 -0.51 9.90 8.06
C ASP A 26 -0.34 10.90 9.23
N ALA A 27 0.40 12.00 9.00
CA ALA A 27 0.58 13.05 9.99
C ALA A 27 -0.76 13.75 10.30
N THR A 28 -1.03 13.97 11.58
CA THR A 28 -2.19 14.74 12.01
C THR A 28 -1.99 16.22 11.69
N LEU A 29 -2.81 16.76 10.80
CA LEU A 29 -2.72 18.15 10.33
C LEU A 29 -3.43 19.12 11.26
N ARG A 30 -4.56 18.69 11.83
CA ARG A 30 -5.41 19.47 12.72
C ARG A 30 -6.32 18.57 13.52
N VAL A 31 -6.74 19.02 14.70
CA VAL A 31 -7.76 18.34 15.48
C VAL A 31 -9.10 18.52 14.78
N CYS A 32 -9.59 17.45 14.16
CA CYS A 32 -10.93 17.44 13.63
C CYS A 32 -11.92 17.18 14.76
N HIS A 33 -12.72 18.19 15.07
CA HIS A 33 -13.84 18.08 16.00
C HIS A 33 -14.95 17.25 15.36
N GLY A 34 -14.76 15.93 15.23
CA GLY A 34 -15.87 14.99 15.16
C GLY A 34 -16.31 14.72 16.59
N ASN A 35 -17.51 15.19 16.95
CA ASN A 35 -18.28 15.01 18.21
C ASN A 35 -17.53 14.73 19.54
N PRO A 36 -17.79 15.50 20.61
CA PRO A 36 -17.01 15.42 21.85
C PRO A 36 -17.38 14.17 22.65
N LEU A 37 -16.57 13.13 22.59
CA LEU A 37 -16.46 12.13 23.66
C LEU A 37 -14.99 11.79 23.96
N ALA A 38 -14.14 12.81 23.95
CA ALA A 38 -12.86 12.78 24.63
C ALA A 38 -12.99 13.52 25.98
N ARG A 39 -13.70 12.92 26.93
CA ARG A 39 -13.51 13.18 28.37
C ARG A 39 -13.13 11.87 29.02
N THR A 40 -11.82 11.65 28.96
CA THR A 40 -10.99 10.96 29.95
C THR A 40 -11.57 10.95 31.37
N THR A 41 -11.27 9.85 32.07
CA THR A 41 -11.25 9.61 33.53
C THR A 41 -12.43 8.82 34.12
N ALA A 42 -12.04 7.79 34.89
CA ALA A 42 -12.85 6.93 35.77
C ALA A 42 -13.55 5.71 35.13
N ALA A 43 -12.78 4.63 34.91
CA ALA A 43 -13.15 3.26 35.32
C ALA A 43 -11.97 2.29 35.06
N VAL A 44 -10.84 2.52 35.74
CA VAL A 44 -9.96 1.41 36.10
C VAL A 44 -10.78 0.59 37.09
N LEU A 45 -11.19 -0.65 36.77
CA LEU A 45 -11.05 -1.78 37.70
C LEU A 45 -11.58 -3.17 37.29
N MET A 46 -12.23 -3.42 36.16
CA MET A 46 -12.65 -4.83 35.89
C MET A 46 -12.35 -5.31 34.47
N GLY A 47 -11.09 -5.72 34.28
CA GLY A 47 -10.81 -7.05 33.72
C GLY A 47 -11.30 -7.39 32.31
N LEU A 48 -11.21 -6.49 31.33
CA LEU A 48 -11.14 -6.90 29.91
C LEU A 48 -9.90 -6.30 29.26
N GLY A 49 -9.11 -7.20 28.67
CA GLY A 49 -7.79 -6.94 28.12
C GLY A 49 -7.80 -5.87 27.03
N THR A 50 -6.70 -5.12 27.06
CA THR A 50 -6.27 -4.12 26.10
C THR A 50 -6.08 -4.73 24.71
N MET A 51 -6.90 -4.31 23.74
CA MET A 51 -6.51 -4.32 22.34
C MET A 51 -6.51 -2.87 21.88
N SER A 52 -5.32 -2.38 21.60
CA SER A 52 -5.04 -1.13 20.92
C SER A 52 -5.84 -0.99 19.61
N ALA A 53 -6.00 0.27 19.22
CA ALA A 53 -6.17 0.74 17.84
C ALA A 53 -7.57 0.74 17.23
N GLY A 54 -7.85 1.88 16.59
CA GLY A 54 -8.75 1.98 15.46
C GLY A 54 -10.17 2.41 15.81
N CYS A 55 -10.54 3.62 15.36
CA CYS A 55 -11.85 3.78 14.75
C CYS A 55 -11.94 2.80 13.57
N TRP A 56 -12.32 1.58 13.87
CA TRP A 56 -13.18 0.79 13.02
C TRP A 56 -14.43 1.67 12.75
N TRP A 57 -15.04 1.46 11.59
CA TRP A 57 -16.30 2.02 11.11
C TRP A 57 -16.14 3.30 10.26
N ILE A 58 -15.76 3.00 9.00
CA ILE A 58 -16.01 3.74 7.76
C ILE A 58 -15.05 4.90 7.46
N LYS A 59 -13.84 4.53 7.03
CA LYS A 59 -13.19 5.27 5.94
C LYS A 59 -13.89 4.82 4.64
N PRO A 60 -14.29 5.69 3.70
CA PRO A 60 -14.17 5.30 2.30
C PRO A 60 -12.68 5.07 2.10
N GLN A 61 -12.27 3.82 2.22
CA GLN A 61 -10.98 3.38 1.73
C GLN A 61 -11.01 3.71 0.24
N PRO A 62 -9.93 4.19 -0.40
CA PRO A 62 -9.83 3.89 -1.82
C PRO A 62 -10.08 2.39 -1.95
N ASP A 63 -11.02 1.99 -2.79
CA ASP A 63 -11.37 0.59 -3.05
C ASP A 63 -10.22 -0.12 -3.81
N TYR A 64 -9.01 -0.06 -3.27
CA TYR A 64 -7.86 -0.86 -3.67
C TYR A 64 -7.44 -1.68 -2.46
N GLY A 65 -8.36 -2.55 -2.05
CA GLY A 65 -8.08 -3.73 -1.24
C GLY A 65 -7.53 -4.86 -2.10
N VAL A 66 -6.54 -4.58 -2.94
CA VAL A 66 -5.65 -5.62 -3.45
C VAL A 66 -4.51 -5.75 -2.44
N PRO A 67 -4.21 -6.97 -1.94
CA PRO A 67 -2.92 -7.21 -1.30
C PRO A 67 -1.83 -6.74 -2.27
N GLU A 68 -0.71 -6.27 -1.73
CA GLU A 68 0.36 -5.57 -2.46
C GLU A 68 1.14 -6.47 -3.45
N THR A 69 0.53 -7.58 -3.90
CA THR A 69 1.04 -8.64 -4.78
C THR A 69 0.02 -8.92 -5.90
N GLY A 70 -0.50 -7.85 -6.52
CA GLY A 70 -1.69 -7.95 -7.37
C GLY A 70 -1.98 -6.68 -8.13
N TRP A 71 -0.98 -6.18 -8.85
CA TRP A 71 -1.22 -5.10 -9.80
C TRP A 71 -2.01 -5.69 -10.96
N MET A 72 -3.25 -5.22 -11.13
CA MET A 72 -3.99 -5.50 -12.35
C MET A 72 -3.41 -4.58 -13.42
N ASP A 73 -2.71 -5.16 -14.40
CA ASP A 73 -2.22 -4.40 -15.57
C ASP A 73 -3.40 -3.88 -16.40
N ASP A 74 -3.14 -2.92 -17.30
CA ASP A 74 -4.07 -2.38 -18.30
C ASP A 74 -4.69 -3.49 -19.18
N THR A 75 -4.04 -4.66 -19.31
CA THR A 75 -4.57 -5.87 -19.96
C THR A 75 -5.59 -6.64 -19.10
N GLY A 76 -5.67 -6.37 -17.81
CA GLY A 76 -6.52 -7.07 -16.84
C GLY A 76 -5.92 -8.37 -16.30
N GLU A 77 -4.64 -8.63 -16.56
CA GLU A 77 -3.89 -9.71 -15.91
C GLU A 77 -3.41 -9.31 -14.52
N VAL A 78 -3.18 -10.30 -13.67
CA VAL A 78 -2.79 -10.11 -12.27
C VAL A 78 -1.34 -10.55 -12.14
N ASP A 79 -0.47 -9.63 -11.72
CA ASP A 79 0.88 -9.93 -11.24
C ASP A 79 0.77 -10.58 -9.85
N PHE A 80 1.05 -11.87 -9.73
CA PHE A 80 0.81 -12.67 -8.53
C PHE A 80 1.97 -12.62 -7.52
N ASP A 81 3.19 -12.34 -7.95
CA ASP A 81 4.38 -12.29 -7.08
C ASP A 81 4.86 -10.87 -6.76
N GLY A 82 4.36 -9.87 -7.48
CA GLY A 82 4.56 -8.46 -7.24
C GLY A 82 5.86 -7.89 -7.80
N ASP A 83 6.47 -8.52 -8.82
CA ASP A 83 7.70 -8.03 -9.44
C ASP A 83 7.49 -6.97 -10.53
N GLY A 84 6.23 -6.72 -10.90
CA GLY A 84 5.84 -5.74 -11.91
C GLY A 84 5.75 -6.31 -13.34
N TRP A 85 5.87 -7.62 -13.51
CA TRP A 85 5.62 -8.33 -14.75
C TRP A 85 4.37 -9.21 -14.59
N THR A 86 3.62 -9.36 -15.68
CA THR A 86 2.54 -10.34 -15.76
C THR A 86 2.91 -11.41 -16.77
N VAL A 87 2.17 -12.52 -16.77
CA VAL A 87 2.29 -13.53 -17.84
C VAL A 87 2.15 -12.90 -19.23
N SER A 88 1.27 -11.92 -19.42
CA SER A 88 1.13 -11.21 -20.69
C SER A 88 2.31 -10.30 -21.06
N ASP A 89 3.03 -9.80 -20.07
CA ASP A 89 4.24 -8.98 -20.28
C ASP A 89 5.50 -9.82 -20.53
N GLY A 90 5.40 -11.15 -20.38
CA GLY A 90 6.48 -12.09 -20.69
C GLY A 90 7.07 -12.78 -19.48
N ASP A 91 6.45 -12.68 -18.31
CA ASP A 91 6.84 -13.46 -17.14
C ASP A 91 6.59 -14.97 -17.36
N CYS A 92 7.64 -15.75 -17.16
CA CYS A 92 7.65 -17.19 -17.31
C CYS A 92 7.33 -17.94 -16.00
N ASP A 93 7.41 -17.30 -14.84
CA ASP A 93 7.00 -17.83 -13.53
C ASP A 93 6.42 -16.74 -12.61
N ASP A 94 5.15 -16.37 -12.89
CA ASP A 94 4.28 -15.45 -12.14
C ASP A 94 3.89 -15.98 -10.73
N THR A 95 4.81 -16.69 -10.08
CA THR A 95 4.73 -17.08 -8.68
C THR A 95 6.04 -16.82 -7.94
N ASN A 96 7.05 -16.28 -8.64
CA ASN A 96 8.40 -16.11 -8.18
C ASN A 96 9.03 -14.81 -8.71
N ALA A 97 8.97 -13.76 -7.88
CA ALA A 97 9.47 -12.42 -8.19
C ALA A 97 10.99 -12.31 -8.49
N ASP A 98 11.75 -13.42 -8.42
CA ASP A 98 13.14 -13.49 -8.87
C ASP A 98 13.27 -13.98 -10.33
N ILE A 99 12.17 -14.39 -10.99
CA ILE A 99 12.12 -14.91 -12.36
C ILE A 99 11.21 -13.99 -13.18
N HIS A 100 11.80 -13.15 -14.04
CA HIS A 100 11.09 -12.21 -14.89
C HIS A 100 12.00 -11.67 -16.01
N PRO A 101 11.47 -11.04 -17.08
CA PRO A 101 12.26 -10.56 -18.22
C PRO A 101 13.49 -9.69 -17.91
N ASP A 102 13.47 -8.98 -16.80
CA ASP A 102 14.55 -8.09 -16.32
C ASP A 102 15.45 -8.73 -15.23
N ALA A 103 15.23 -10.00 -14.87
CA ALA A 103 15.98 -10.67 -13.82
C ALA A 103 17.42 -10.95 -14.25
N THR A 104 18.31 -11.09 -13.26
CA THR A 104 19.71 -11.47 -13.52
C THR A 104 19.86 -12.98 -13.55
N GLU A 105 20.34 -13.50 -14.67
CA GLU A 105 20.67 -14.92 -14.84
C GLU A 105 21.80 -15.38 -13.90
N THR A 106 21.69 -16.62 -13.42
CA THR A 106 22.79 -17.34 -12.76
C THR A 106 23.32 -18.42 -13.72
N PRO A 107 24.44 -18.18 -14.42
CA PRO A 107 24.84 -19.07 -15.51
C PRO A 107 25.06 -20.52 -15.08
N GLY A 108 24.40 -21.44 -15.77
CA GLY A 108 24.55 -22.88 -15.62
C GLY A 108 23.85 -23.46 -14.38
N ASP A 109 22.89 -22.73 -13.80
CA ASP A 109 22.03 -23.25 -12.75
C ASP A 109 20.75 -23.94 -13.29
N THR A 110 20.59 -23.95 -14.62
CA THR A 110 19.48 -24.57 -15.37
C THR A 110 18.13 -23.86 -15.23
N ILE A 111 18.10 -22.66 -14.67
CA ILE A 111 16.90 -21.83 -14.51
C ILE A 111 17.03 -20.61 -15.44
N ASP A 112 16.10 -20.51 -16.39
CA ASP A 112 15.89 -19.30 -17.19
C ASP A 112 15.17 -18.27 -16.29
N SER A 113 15.96 -17.48 -15.58
CA SER A 113 15.51 -16.44 -14.65
C SER A 113 15.08 -15.19 -15.41
N ASN A 114 15.71 -14.88 -16.55
CA ASN A 114 15.41 -13.69 -17.35
C ASN A 114 14.31 -13.90 -18.42
N CYS A 115 13.66 -15.08 -18.45
CA CYS A 115 12.61 -15.46 -19.37
C CYS A 115 12.96 -15.23 -20.87
N ASP A 116 14.23 -15.34 -21.26
CA ASP A 116 14.67 -15.13 -22.65
C ASP A 116 14.59 -16.39 -23.53
N GLY A 117 14.24 -17.53 -22.92
CA GLY A 117 14.04 -18.82 -23.55
C GLY A 117 15.21 -19.79 -23.41
N ALA A 118 16.29 -19.41 -22.71
CA ALA A 118 17.40 -20.29 -22.37
C ALA A 118 18.14 -19.85 -21.09
N ASP A 119 18.66 -20.83 -20.35
CA ASP A 119 19.66 -20.59 -19.29
C ASP A 119 21.00 -20.15 -19.91
N ASP A 120 21.57 -19.07 -19.37
CA ASP A 120 22.92 -18.59 -19.69
C ASP A 120 23.99 -19.63 -19.29
N THR A 121 25.05 -19.75 -20.10
CA THR A 121 26.10 -20.79 -19.91
C THR A 121 27.47 -20.24 -19.52
#